data_AF-A0A354ZJA0-F1
#
_entry.id   AF-A0A354ZJA0-F1
#
_cell.length_a   1.000
_cell.length_b   1.000
_cell.length_c   1.000
_cell.angle_alpha   90.00
_cell.angle_beta   90.00
_cell.angle_gamma   90.00
#
_symmetry.space_group_name_H-M   'P 1'
#
loop_
_entity.id
_entity.type
_entity.pdbx_description
1 polymer ?
#
loop_
_entity_poly.entity_id
_entity_poly.type
_entity_poly.pdbx_seq_one_letter_code
_entity_poly.pdbx_strand_id
1 'polypeptide(L)'
;MQGRRDEQTTFSDALWINRIPEDSYWSRMREYLARMDDSVFSSLFSRIGRPSVSPVHTFGALLIQLEKGWSDREFEGESRFDERCKYALGVSRDFPGSTR
;
A
#
# COMPACT_ATOMS: atom_id res chain seq x y z
N MET A 1 0.84 18.13 -5.52
CA MET A 1 -0.60 17.90 -5.25
C MET A 1 -0.76 16.55 -4.57
N GLN A 2 -1.69 16.42 -3.62
CA GLN A 2 -1.94 15.16 -2.92
C GLN A 2 -2.57 14.12 -3.86
N GLY A 3 -2.00 12.92 -3.90
CA GLY A 3 -2.58 11.76 -4.56
C GLY A 3 -3.81 11.21 -3.84
N ARG A 4 -4.64 10.46 -4.56
CA ARG A 4 -5.73 9.67 -3.98
C ARG A 4 -5.48 8.19 -4.19
N ARG A 5 -5.94 7.39 -3.24
CA ARG A 5 -6.00 5.93 -3.42
C ARG A 5 -6.91 5.56 -4.58
N ASP A 6 -6.46 4.55 -5.30
CA ASP A 6 -7.28 3.79 -6.23
C ASP A 6 -7.60 2.46 -5.54
N GLU A 7 -8.88 2.27 -5.19
CA GLU A 7 -9.37 1.07 -4.49
C GLU A 7 -9.87 0.00 -5.48
N GLN A 8 -9.53 0.12 -6.76
CA GLN A 8 -9.97 -0.82 -7.77
C GLN A 8 -9.41 -2.22 -7.50
N THR A 9 -10.30 -3.12 -7.10
CA THR A 9 -10.03 -4.55 -6.94
C THR A 9 -10.29 -5.32 -8.22
N THR A 10 -9.53 -6.38 -8.45
CA THR A 10 -9.66 -7.30 -9.58
C THR A 10 -10.10 -8.69 -9.11
N PHE A 11 -10.59 -9.54 -10.03
CA PHE A 11 -10.95 -10.93 -9.71
C PHE A 11 -9.80 -11.73 -9.09
N SER A 12 -8.56 -11.38 -9.44
CA SER A 12 -7.35 -11.98 -8.88
C SER A 12 -7.25 -11.78 -7.35
N ASP A 13 -7.78 -10.68 -6.80
CA ASP A 13 -7.69 -10.36 -5.36
C ASP A 13 -8.50 -11.33 -4.49
N ALA A 14 -9.53 -11.98 -5.05
CA ALA A 14 -10.30 -13.01 -4.36
C ALA A 14 -9.46 -14.24 -3.99
N LEU A 15 -8.31 -14.45 -4.65
CA LEU A 15 -7.40 -15.56 -4.35
C LEU A 15 -6.64 -15.39 -3.03
N TRP A 16 -6.68 -14.20 -2.42
CA TRP A 16 -6.11 -13.99 -1.08
C TRP A 16 -6.97 -14.56 0.05
N ILE A 17 -8.26 -14.80 -0.23
CA ILE A 17 -9.17 -15.42 0.73
C ILE A 17 -8.57 -16.78 1.12
N ASN A 18 -8.34 -16.97 2.42
CA ASN A 18 -7.70 -18.14 3.04
C ASN A 18 -6.18 -18.34 2.79
N ARG A 19 -5.48 -17.43 2.09
CA ARG A 19 -4.01 -17.51 1.92
C ARG A 19 -3.23 -16.71 2.95
N ILE A 20 -3.75 -15.56 3.36
CA ILE A 20 -3.13 -14.69 4.35
C ILE A 20 -3.97 -14.80 5.63
N PRO A 21 -3.40 -15.31 6.75
CA PRO A 21 -4.15 -15.46 8.00
C PRO A 21 -4.70 -14.12 8.49
N GLU A 22 -5.95 -14.10 8.98
CA GLU A 22 -6.61 -12.88 9.49
C GLU A 22 -5.90 -12.29 10.71
N ASP A 23 -5.24 -13.12 11.51
CA ASP A 23 -4.47 -12.71 12.69
C ASP A 23 -3.04 -12.25 12.37
N SER A 24 -2.62 -12.33 11.10
CA SER A 24 -1.28 -11.93 10.67
C SER A 24 -1.06 -10.41 10.72
N TYR A 25 0.21 -10.01 10.80
CA TYR A 25 0.63 -8.62 10.70
C TYR A 25 0.04 -7.92 9.47
N TRP A 26 0.03 -8.59 8.31
CA TRP A 26 -0.46 -8.04 7.04
C TRP A 26 -1.96 -7.74 7.06
N SER A 27 -2.76 -8.60 7.68
CA SER A 27 -4.20 -8.42 7.84
C SER A 27 -4.52 -7.26 8.78
N ARG A 28 -3.85 -7.20 9.94
CA ARG A 28 -3.98 -6.07 10.87
C ARG A 28 -3.57 -4.75 10.24
N MET A 29 -2.47 -4.75 9.48
CA MET A 29 -2.00 -3.58 8.76
C MET A 29 -3.00 -3.13 7.70
N ARG A 30 -3.56 -4.05 6.91
CA ARG A 30 -4.61 -3.74 5.92
C ARG A 30 -5.80 -3.06 6.57
N GLU A 31 -6.33 -3.63 7.65
CA GLU A 31 -7.46 -3.06 8.38
C GLU A 31 -7.15 -1.67 8.94
N TYR A 32 -5.96 -1.48 9.47
CA TYR A 32 -5.51 -0.20 9.99
C TYR A 32 -5.42 0.86 8.89
N LEU A 33 -4.78 0.52 7.76
CA LEU A 33 -4.64 1.42 6.61
C LEU A 33 -5.97 1.72 5.92
N ALA A 34 -6.93 0.78 5.91
CA ALA A 34 -8.25 0.97 5.33
C ALA A 34 -9.11 1.99 6.10
N ARG A 35 -8.81 2.23 7.38
CA ARG A 35 -9.50 3.23 8.21
C ARG A 35 -8.91 4.64 8.06
N MET A 36 -7.80 4.79 7.33
CA MET A 36 -7.14 6.07 7.12
C MET A 36 -7.57 6.71 5.81
N ASP A 37 -7.99 7.97 5.91
CA ASP A 37 -8.21 8.83 4.75
C ASP A 37 -6.93 9.60 4.40
N ASP A 38 -6.68 9.81 3.10
CA ASP A 38 -5.49 10.55 2.64
C ASP A 38 -5.46 12.00 3.18
N SER A 39 -6.62 12.60 3.53
CA SER A 39 -6.71 13.97 4.06
C SER A 39 -5.98 14.18 5.39
N VAL A 40 -5.73 13.12 6.16
CA VAL A 40 -4.92 13.17 7.40
C VAL A 40 -3.51 13.69 7.10
N PHE A 41 -3.01 13.46 5.87
CA PHE A 41 -1.69 13.92 5.44
C PHE A 41 -1.72 15.26 4.68
N SER A 42 -2.90 15.89 4.53
CA SER A 42 -3.08 17.05 3.64
C SER A 42 -2.18 18.24 3.94
N SER A 43 -1.82 18.45 5.21
CA SER A 43 -0.90 19.51 5.62
C SER A 43 0.52 19.35 5.07
N LEU A 44 0.90 18.14 4.63
CA LEU A 44 2.21 17.83 4.07
C LEU A 44 2.30 18.08 2.56
N PHE A 45 1.18 18.36 1.89
CA PHE A 45 1.13 18.48 0.44
C PHE A 45 0.71 19.87 -0.03
N SER A 46 1.39 20.37 -1.07
CA SER A 46 0.95 21.56 -1.80
C SER A 46 -0.31 21.28 -2.62
N ARG A 47 -1.17 22.30 -2.76
CA ARG A 47 -2.36 22.26 -3.63
C ARG A 47 -2.01 22.31 -5.13
N ILE A 48 -0.79 22.68 -5.48
CA ILE A 48 -0.33 22.85 -6.87
C ILE A 48 0.72 21.76 -7.21
N GLY A 49 0.82 21.39 -8.49
CA GLY A 49 1.82 20.45 -9.02
C GLY A 49 1.26 19.06 -9.36
N ARG A 50 2.14 18.14 -9.77
CA ARG A 50 1.78 16.75 -10.10
C ARG A 50 1.16 16.05 -8.87
N PRO A 51 0.09 15.25 -9.04
CA PRO A 51 -0.39 14.37 -7.99
C PRO A 51 0.69 13.38 -7.59
N SER A 52 0.96 13.26 -6.29
CA SER A 52 1.82 12.20 -5.75
C SER A 52 1.10 10.86 -5.77
N VAL A 53 1.80 9.79 -5.39
CA VAL A 53 1.15 8.57 -4.90
C VAL A 53 0.33 8.93 -3.65
N SER A 54 -0.72 8.15 -3.35
CA SER A 54 -1.47 8.27 -2.11
C SER A 54 -0.51 8.30 -0.91
N PRO A 55 -0.58 9.32 -0.03
CA PRO A 55 0.25 9.39 1.15
C PRO A 55 0.05 8.21 2.09
N VAL A 56 -1.16 7.63 2.16
CA VAL A 56 -1.38 6.46 3.00
C VAL A 56 -0.72 5.21 2.41
N HIS A 57 -0.63 5.07 1.08
CA HIS A 57 0.21 4.02 0.47
C HIS A 57 1.70 4.22 0.77
N THR A 58 2.20 5.45 0.70
CA THR A 58 3.60 5.75 1.08
C THR A 58 3.85 5.43 2.54
N PHE A 59 2.94 5.80 3.44
CA PHE A 59 3.02 5.45 4.85
C PHE A 59 2.99 3.94 5.08
N GLY A 60 2.10 3.23 4.38
CA GLY A 60 2.07 1.77 4.38
C GLY A 60 3.42 1.17 3.94
N ALA A 61 3.99 1.65 2.84
CA ALA A 61 5.31 1.18 2.37
C ALA A 61 6.39 1.33 3.44
N LEU A 62 6.42 2.45 4.17
CA LEU A 62 7.36 2.67 5.28
C LEU A 62 7.15 1.67 6.42
N LEU A 63 5.91 1.33 6.77
CA LEU A 63 5.63 0.31 7.79
C LEU A 63 6.09 -1.09 7.36
N ILE A 64 5.97 -1.42 6.07
CA ILE A 64 6.49 -2.69 5.52
C ILE A 64 8.02 -2.70 5.58
N GLN A 65 8.66 -1.62 5.13
CA GLN A 65 10.11 -1.48 5.19
C GLN A 65 10.63 -1.63 6.62
N LEU A 66 9.95 -1.00 7.60
CA LEU A 66 10.28 -1.12 9.02
C LEU A 66 10.16 -2.56 9.52
N GLU A 67 9.05 -3.24 9.23
CA GLU A 67 8.82 -4.64 9.65
C GLU A 67 9.82 -5.60 9.01
N LYS A 68 10.21 -5.36 7.76
CA LYS A 68 11.10 -6.23 6.99
C LYS A 68 12.59 -5.90 7.14
N GLY A 69 12.91 -4.71 7.66
CA GLY A 69 14.27 -4.16 7.61
C GLY A 69 14.75 -3.87 6.19
N TRP A 70 13.83 -3.58 5.27
CA TRP A 70 14.15 -3.33 3.86
C TRP A 70 14.51 -1.86 3.61
N SER A 71 15.49 -1.64 2.76
CA SER A 71 15.73 -0.36 2.10
C SER A 71 14.66 -0.05 1.05
N ASP A 72 14.57 1.21 0.62
CA ASP A 72 13.69 1.62 -0.49
C ASP A 72 13.90 0.78 -1.75
N ARG A 73 15.16 0.45 -2.07
CA ARG A 73 15.50 -0.35 -3.24
C ARG A 73 15.01 -1.79 -3.13
N GLU A 74 15.17 -2.40 -1.96
CA GLU A 74 14.67 -3.75 -1.71
C GLU A 74 13.15 -3.78 -1.73
N PHE A 75 12.50 -2.80 -1.11
CA PHE A 75 11.05 -2.69 -1.16
C PHE A 75 10.54 -2.56 -2.59
N GLU A 76 11.15 -1.72 -3.43
CA GLU A 76 10.74 -1.55 -4.83
C GLU A 76 10.83 -2.86 -5.64
N GLY A 77 11.84 -3.70 -5.35
CA GLY A 77 12.01 -4.99 -6.00
C GLY A 77 11.05 -6.06 -5.44
N GLU A 78 11.10 -6.29 -4.13
CA GLU A 78 10.42 -7.39 -3.45
C GLU A 78 8.89 -7.21 -3.41
N SER A 79 8.40 -5.98 -3.21
CA SER A 79 6.96 -5.71 -3.14
C SER A 79 6.19 -6.03 -4.43
N ARG A 80 6.88 -6.13 -5.56
CA ARG A 80 6.29 -6.52 -6.85
C ARG A 80 5.85 -7.99 -6.85
N PHE A 81 6.51 -8.83 -6.06
CA PHE A 81 6.27 -10.27 -6.02
C PHE A 81 5.66 -10.75 -4.70
N ASP A 82 5.95 -10.06 -3.59
CA ASP A 82 5.37 -10.42 -2.29
C ASP A 82 3.88 -10.02 -2.22
N GLU A 83 3.02 -11.01 -2.43
CA GLU A 83 1.56 -10.88 -2.34
C GLU A 83 1.09 -10.30 -1.01
N ARG A 84 1.83 -10.51 0.09
CA ARG A 84 1.47 -9.99 1.42
C ARG A 84 1.63 -8.48 1.48
N CYS A 85 2.64 -7.94 0.79
CA CYS A 85 2.84 -6.50 0.69
C CYS A 85 1.70 -5.84 -0.08
N LYS A 86 1.33 -6.42 -1.23
CA LYS A 86 0.20 -5.94 -2.05
C LYS A 86 -1.12 -6.00 -1.29
N TYR A 87 -1.36 -7.12 -0.61
CA TYR A 87 -2.54 -7.31 0.24
C TYR A 87 -2.62 -6.28 1.37
N ALA A 88 -1.53 -6.06 2.11
CA ALA A 88 -1.49 -5.12 3.22
C ALA A 88 -1.71 -3.67 2.76
N LEU A 89 -1.20 -3.30 1.59
CA LEU A 89 -1.40 -1.98 1.00
C LEU A 89 -2.80 -1.79 0.40
N GLY A 90 -3.57 -2.87 0.22
CA GLY A 90 -4.90 -2.81 -0.41
C GLY A 90 -4.86 -2.52 -1.91
N VAL A 91 -3.73 -2.78 -2.57
CA VAL A 91 -3.59 -2.63 -4.02
C VAL A 91 -3.89 -3.96 -4.72
N SER A 92 -4.33 -3.92 -5.98
CA SER A 92 -4.56 -5.14 -6.76
C SER A 92 -3.30 -6.02 -6.85
N ARG A 93 -3.47 -7.34 -6.92
CA ARG A 93 -2.38 -8.29 -7.23
C ARG A 93 -1.63 -7.94 -8.51
N ASP A 94 -2.34 -7.41 -9.50
CA ASP A 94 -1.81 -7.05 -10.81
C ASP A 94 -1.17 -5.66 -10.83
N PHE A 95 -1.06 -5.02 -9.66
CA PHE A 95 -0.42 -3.72 -9.52
C PHE A 95 1.08 -3.79 -9.91
N PRO A 96 1.54 -2.96 -10.87
CA PRO A 96 2.88 -3.06 -11.44
C PRO A 96 4.00 -2.49 -10.54
N GLY A 97 3.67 -1.83 -9.42
CA GLY A 97 4.62 -1.21 -8.50
C GLY A 97 4.41 0.30 -8.33
N SER A 98 5.14 0.93 -7.40
CA SER A 98 4.96 2.35 -7.02
C SER A 98 5.34 3.36 -8.11
N THR A 99 5.93 2.93 -9.22
CA THR A 99 6.29 3.78 -10.35
C THR A 99 5.07 4.05 -11.24
N ARG A 100 4.36 5.15 -10.95
CA ARG A 100 3.58 5.93 -11.94
C ARG A 100 4.05 7.39 -11.97
#